data_AF-A0A959UK74-F1
#
_entry.id   AF-A0A959UK74-F1
#
_cell.length_a   1.000
_cell.length_b   1.000
_cell.length_c   1.000
_cell.angle_alpha   90.00
_cell.angle_beta   90.00
_cell.angle_gamma   90.00
#
_symmetry.space_group_name_H-M   'P 1'
#
loop_
_entity.id
_entity.type
_entity.pdbx_description
1 polymer ?
#
loop_
_entity_poly.entity_id
_entity_poly.type
_entity_poly.pdbx_seq_one_letter_code
_entity_poly.pdbx_strand_id
1 'polypeptide(L)'
;MNRTTLLTLLLTGWAGLILAQQQPENAGFETWEDVGLNTDEPFEWSSIKTSDNSFLNGLAPYVWDQSTDAHSGNYSVKLFNTPILTTVAAGIVTNGQIHADFNPENGYAFTNTADDRWNTAFTLKPDSLVLWAKYSPLGGDVAQAKAVLHTGTAQIPDPDQTNWLAIAQIDITSQTSTWTRFSAPFTYFNQGDPQYILFVLNAGGTSATANSTAWFDDVELIYNDALIDLTLFLQGPYLSNKVMSADLNPNMIPLAQPFNTAPWNYNGTESVVSLPSPDIVDWLLIEVRDANSAANATPATTVAKQAAFLLNDGSVVGLDGISRLAFPIYINENLFVVVHHRNHLPVMSANPLSKTNGEYVYDFSTGAAKNYGGTNAVVQLNLFGTQVWGMVAGDANADGVINTNDGVQLWYPQAGYSGYLQSDVNLDGQANNPDKNDYWFENLGKESQVPE
;
A
#
# COMPACT_ATOMS: atom_id res chain seq x y z
N MET A 1 -10.02 -21.66 56.31
CA MET A 1 -9.49 -20.71 55.30
C MET A 1 -9.13 -21.50 54.07
N ASN A 2 -10.07 -21.65 53.13
CA ASN A 2 -9.82 -22.26 51.83
C ASN A 2 -9.33 -21.16 50.88
N ARG A 3 -8.10 -21.29 50.37
CA ARG A 3 -7.58 -20.42 49.30
C ARG A 3 -7.89 -21.09 47.98
N THR A 4 -8.90 -20.57 47.28
CA THR A 4 -9.19 -20.82 45.88
C THR A 4 -8.12 -20.13 45.03
N THR A 5 -7.36 -20.91 44.27
CA THR A 5 -6.44 -20.43 43.24
C THR A 5 -7.26 -19.98 42.03
N LEU A 6 -7.31 -18.66 41.77
CA LEU A 6 -7.89 -18.11 40.56
C LEU A 6 -6.91 -18.38 39.40
N LEU A 7 -7.32 -19.19 38.43
CA LEU A 7 -6.61 -19.39 37.18
C LEU A 7 -7.01 -18.22 36.26
N THR A 8 -6.18 -17.18 36.17
CA THR A 8 -6.33 -16.12 35.16
C THR A 8 -5.96 -16.70 33.79
N LEU A 9 -6.98 -16.98 33.00
CA LEU A 9 -6.88 -17.30 31.58
C LEU A 9 -6.41 -16.03 30.85
N LEU A 10 -5.13 -15.94 30.53
CA LEU A 10 -4.62 -14.91 29.61
C LEU A 10 -5.12 -15.29 28.20
N LEU A 11 -6.23 -14.69 27.77
CA LEU A 11 -6.54 -14.55 26.35
C LEU A 11 -5.57 -13.52 25.78
N THR A 12 -4.43 -13.96 25.25
CA THR A 12 -3.61 -13.13 24.37
C THR A 12 -4.35 -13.01 23.04
N GLY A 13 -5.14 -11.94 22.92
CA GLY A 13 -5.71 -11.53 21.65
C GLY A 13 -4.59 -11.28 20.65
N TRP A 14 -4.60 -12.06 19.56
CA TRP A 14 -3.76 -11.84 18.41
C TRP A 14 -4.17 -10.52 17.77
N ALA A 15 -3.38 -9.47 17.96
CA ALA A 15 -3.41 -8.32 17.08
C ALA A 15 -2.46 -8.65 15.93
N GLY A 16 -3.01 -9.12 14.80
CA GLY A 16 -2.29 -9.00 13.54
C GLY A 16 -1.90 -7.54 13.35
N LEU A 17 -0.67 -7.29 12.91
CA LEU A 17 -0.23 -5.97 12.48
C LEU A 17 -1.05 -5.60 11.24
N ILE A 18 -2.25 -5.05 11.46
CA ILE A 18 -2.87 -4.17 10.48
C ILE A 18 -1.91 -2.98 10.42
N LEU A 19 -1.17 -2.84 9.32
CA LEU A 19 -0.49 -1.58 9.05
C LEU A 19 -1.59 -0.51 9.07
N ALA A 20 -1.63 0.31 10.13
CA ALA A 20 -2.57 1.41 10.19
C ALA A 20 -2.27 2.31 8.98
N GLN A 21 -3.23 2.42 8.07
CA GLN A 21 -3.10 3.28 6.91
C GLN A 21 -2.86 4.71 7.40
N GLN A 22 -1.82 5.36 6.88
CA GLN A 22 -1.38 6.66 7.37
C GLN A 22 -2.46 7.71 7.12
N GLN A 23 -2.86 8.43 8.16
CA GLN A 23 -3.78 9.58 8.07
C GLN A 23 -3.01 10.89 8.27
N PRO A 24 -3.56 12.03 7.83
CA PRO A 24 -2.95 13.33 8.13
C PRO A 24 -2.86 13.53 9.64
N GLU A 25 -1.79 14.19 10.09
CA GLU A 25 -1.61 14.48 11.50
C GLU A 25 -2.51 15.64 11.93
N ASN A 26 -3.05 15.56 13.15
CA ASN A 26 -4.00 16.52 13.71
C ASN A 26 -5.15 16.91 12.74
N ALA A 27 -5.66 15.95 11.96
CA ALA A 27 -6.58 16.22 10.85
C ALA A 27 -7.98 16.71 11.25
N GLY A 28 -8.38 16.50 12.51
CA GLY A 28 -9.57 17.07 13.14
C GLY A 28 -9.32 18.36 13.91
N PHE A 29 -8.10 18.90 13.88
CA PHE A 29 -7.73 20.18 14.52
C PHE A 29 -8.05 20.25 16.02
N GLU A 30 -7.77 19.17 16.77
CA GLU A 30 -8.07 19.08 18.19
C GLU A 30 -6.92 19.57 19.08
N THR A 31 -5.71 19.61 18.54
CA THR A 31 -4.50 20.07 19.24
C THR A 31 -3.97 21.37 18.66
N TRP A 32 -3.59 22.29 19.54
CA TRP A 32 -3.16 23.64 19.20
C TRP A 32 -1.93 24.02 20.02
N GLU A 33 -1.03 24.80 19.43
CA GLU A 33 0.24 25.20 20.03
C GLU A 33 0.42 26.72 20.05
N ASP A 34 1.02 27.21 21.13
CA ASP A 34 1.46 28.59 21.24
C ASP A 34 2.77 28.76 20.47
N VAL A 35 2.70 29.46 19.34
CA VAL A 35 3.85 29.76 18.47
C VAL A 35 4.54 31.09 18.85
N GLY A 36 4.34 31.57 20.07
CA GLY A 36 4.88 32.84 20.55
C GLY A 36 4.12 34.05 20.02
N LEU A 37 2.85 33.87 19.69
CA LEU A 37 1.95 34.88 19.13
C LEU A 37 0.68 35.01 19.99
N ASN A 38 -0.20 35.96 19.67
CA ASN A 38 -1.44 36.17 20.46
C ASN A 38 -2.55 35.15 20.13
N THR A 39 -2.31 34.23 19.19
CA THR A 39 -3.28 33.24 18.72
C THR A 39 -2.53 31.94 18.46
N ASP A 40 -3.06 30.84 18.98
CA ASP A 40 -2.48 29.51 18.83
C ASP A 40 -2.64 29.03 17.38
N GLU A 41 -1.67 28.26 16.89
CA GLU A 41 -1.75 27.55 15.60
C GLU A 41 -2.18 26.10 15.83
N PRO A 42 -2.85 25.45 14.86
CA PRO A 42 -3.05 24.01 14.95
C PRO A 42 -1.68 23.32 14.92
N PHE A 43 -1.43 22.44 15.89
CA PHE A 43 -0.17 21.69 15.97
C PHE A 43 0.05 20.90 14.67
N GLU A 44 1.28 20.85 14.17
CA GLU A 44 1.69 20.23 12.87
C GLU A 44 1.18 20.95 11.61
N TRP A 45 0.55 22.13 11.75
CA TRP A 45 0.09 22.93 10.61
C TRP A 45 0.66 24.36 10.68
N SER A 46 1.46 24.73 9.67
CA SER A 46 1.97 26.08 9.48
C SER A 46 0.93 27.03 8.90
N SER A 47 1.01 28.30 9.30
CA SER A 47 0.31 29.42 8.67
C SER A 47 1.29 30.51 8.20
N ILE A 48 0.76 31.65 7.73
CA ILE A 48 1.57 32.84 7.41
C ILE A 48 2.38 33.38 8.60
N LYS A 49 2.08 32.93 9.82
CA LYS A 49 2.73 33.35 11.06
C LYS A 49 3.89 32.46 11.49
N THR A 50 4.00 31.27 10.92
CA THR A 50 5.15 30.36 11.01
C THR A 50 5.85 30.19 9.67
N SER A 51 5.75 31.21 8.80
CA SER A 51 6.41 31.24 7.50
C SER A 51 7.95 31.22 7.62
N ASP A 52 8.61 30.93 6.51
CA ASP A 52 10.07 31.01 6.37
C ASP A 52 10.62 32.44 6.50
N ASN A 53 9.75 33.45 6.50
CA ASN A 53 10.08 34.86 6.61
C ASN A 53 9.66 35.43 7.98
N SER A 54 10.54 35.26 8.97
CA SER A 54 10.30 35.70 10.36
C SER A 54 9.97 37.20 10.50
N PHE A 55 10.43 38.05 9.57
CA PHE A 55 10.06 39.47 9.56
C PHE A 55 8.58 39.68 9.21
N LEU A 56 8.07 38.95 8.22
CA LEU A 56 6.67 39.03 7.83
C LEU A 56 5.74 38.38 8.84
N ASN A 57 6.19 37.36 9.58
CA ASN A 57 5.40 36.73 10.64
C ASN A 57 4.86 37.78 11.65
N GLY A 58 5.66 38.78 12.00
CA GLY A 58 5.24 39.87 12.90
C GLY A 58 4.26 40.88 12.28
N LEU A 59 4.29 41.05 10.95
CA LEU A 59 3.54 42.08 10.23
C LEU A 59 2.24 41.56 9.59
N ALA A 60 2.21 40.29 9.20
CA ALA A 60 1.06 39.66 8.57
C ALA A 60 -0.17 39.74 9.49
N PRO A 61 -1.40 39.84 8.96
CA PRO A 61 -2.58 39.70 9.79
C PRO A 61 -2.74 38.22 10.23
N TYR A 62 -3.56 37.99 11.24
CA TYR A 62 -4.08 36.65 11.49
C TYR A 62 -5.10 36.29 10.40
N VAL A 63 -5.07 35.04 9.96
CA VAL A 63 -5.90 34.53 8.87
C VAL A 63 -6.57 33.20 9.21
N TRP A 64 -6.41 32.75 10.45
CA TRP A 64 -7.05 31.57 11.02
C TRP A 64 -7.49 31.84 12.47
N ASP A 65 -8.35 30.96 12.99
CA ASP A 65 -8.77 30.91 14.40
C ASP A 65 -9.24 29.49 14.76
N GLN A 66 -9.18 29.16 16.06
CA GLN A 66 -9.76 27.93 16.59
C GLN A 66 -11.29 28.10 16.71
N SER A 67 -12.04 27.16 16.16
CA SER A 67 -13.51 27.16 16.21
C SER A 67 -14.02 26.06 17.11
N THR A 68 -14.90 26.37 18.06
CA THR A 68 -15.62 25.36 18.87
C THR A 68 -16.88 24.81 18.19
N ASP A 69 -17.22 25.33 17.02
CA ASP A 69 -18.20 24.71 16.13
C ASP A 69 -17.41 23.78 15.21
N ALA A 70 -17.55 22.48 15.43
CA ALA A 70 -16.81 21.39 14.81
C ALA A 70 -17.77 20.32 14.27
N HIS A 71 -17.34 19.56 13.27
CA HIS A 71 -18.10 18.43 12.73
C HIS A 71 -17.98 17.23 13.69
N SER A 72 -16.76 16.92 14.11
CA SER A 72 -16.45 15.94 15.15
C SER A 72 -15.58 16.58 16.24
N GLY A 73 -15.32 15.87 17.34
CA GLY A 73 -14.49 16.40 18.41
C GLY A 73 -15.02 17.68 19.06
N ASN A 74 -14.09 18.57 19.47
CA ASN A 74 -14.41 19.85 20.12
C ASN A 74 -14.05 21.05 19.25
N TYR A 75 -13.13 20.88 18.30
CA TYR A 75 -12.52 21.98 17.59
C TYR A 75 -12.49 21.75 16.09
N SER A 76 -12.43 22.85 15.33
CA SER A 76 -12.13 22.85 13.91
C SER A 76 -11.28 24.06 13.57
N VAL A 77 -10.65 24.06 12.40
CA VAL A 77 -9.93 25.24 11.92
C VAL A 77 -10.89 26.16 11.16
N LYS A 78 -10.89 27.45 11.53
CA LYS A 78 -11.58 28.51 10.80
C LYS A 78 -10.56 29.36 10.07
N LEU A 79 -10.64 29.43 8.75
CA LEU A 79 -9.80 30.28 7.90
C LEU A 79 -10.61 31.47 7.38
N PHE A 80 -10.03 32.67 7.38
CA PHE A 80 -10.68 33.87 6.88
C PHE A 80 -9.70 34.78 6.15
N ASN A 81 -10.20 35.37 5.06
CA ASN A 81 -9.42 36.28 4.23
C ASN A 81 -9.40 37.68 4.85
N THR A 82 -8.22 38.14 5.29
CA THR A 82 -8.07 39.40 6.02
C THR A 82 -7.53 40.50 5.10
N PRO A 83 -8.24 41.63 4.94
CA PRO A 83 -7.72 42.76 4.18
C PRO A 83 -6.50 43.39 4.89
N ILE A 84 -5.44 43.66 4.13
CA ILE A 84 -4.24 44.35 4.62
C ILE A 84 -3.73 45.34 3.57
N LEU A 85 -3.66 46.62 3.95
CA LEU A 85 -3.28 47.70 3.05
C LEU A 85 -4.08 47.68 1.74
N THR A 86 -3.45 47.35 0.62
CA THR A 86 -4.05 47.28 -0.72
C THR A 86 -4.30 45.86 -1.21
N THR A 87 -4.02 44.85 -0.39
CA THR A 87 -4.17 43.43 -0.74
C THR A 87 -5.03 42.69 0.28
N VAL A 88 -5.29 41.41 0.03
CA VAL A 88 -6.01 40.52 0.95
C VAL A 88 -5.09 39.34 1.25
N ALA A 89 -4.81 39.11 2.53
CA ALA A 89 -4.13 37.91 2.98
C ALA A 89 -5.14 36.76 3.04
N ALA A 90 -4.91 35.69 2.28
CA ALA A 90 -5.78 34.54 2.26
C ALA A 90 -5.68 33.76 3.59
N GLY A 91 -6.82 33.27 4.09
CA GLY A 91 -6.86 32.25 5.13
C GLY A 91 -6.21 30.98 4.61
N ILE A 92 -5.11 30.56 5.21
CA ILE A 92 -4.32 29.40 4.77
C ILE A 92 -3.68 28.67 5.94
N VAL A 93 -3.70 27.34 5.90
CA VAL A 93 -2.88 26.44 6.72
C VAL A 93 -2.34 25.28 5.88
N THR A 94 -1.19 24.74 6.27
CA THR A 94 -0.53 23.63 5.56
C THR A 94 0.28 22.76 6.52
N ASN A 95 0.42 21.46 6.27
CA ASN A 95 1.39 20.62 6.98
C ASN A 95 2.85 20.83 6.49
N GLY A 96 3.03 21.69 5.48
CA GLY A 96 4.32 22.20 5.04
C GLY A 96 4.70 23.48 5.78
N GLN A 97 5.43 24.35 5.09
CA GLN A 97 5.74 25.71 5.52
C GLN A 97 5.23 26.72 4.50
N ILE A 98 4.84 27.90 4.98
CA ILE A 98 4.48 29.03 4.09
C ILE A 98 5.74 29.81 3.70
N HIS A 99 5.85 30.15 2.41
CA HIS A 99 6.70 31.21 1.91
C HIS A 99 5.87 32.50 1.82
N ALA A 100 6.15 33.45 2.70
CA ALA A 100 5.41 34.71 2.76
C ALA A 100 6.10 35.81 1.94
N ASP A 101 5.30 36.57 1.17
CA ASP A 101 5.75 37.73 0.41
C ASP A 101 4.71 38.87 0.46
N PHE A 102 5.15 40.11 0.25
CA PHE A 102 4.24 41.27 0.17
C PHE A 102 3.39 41.27 -1.10
N ASN A 103 3.86 40.62 -2.17
CA ASN A 103 3.09 40.31 -3.35
C ASN A 103 2.47 38.91 -3.19
N PRO A 104 1.13 38.79 -3.03
CA PRO A 104 0.48 37.50 -2.86
C PRO A 104 0.74 36.50 -3.99
N GLU A 105 1.04 36.98 -5.21
CA GLU A 105 1.37 36.11 -6.35
C GLU A 105 2.70 35.35 -6.19
N ASN A 106 3.59 35.83 -5.33
CA ASN A 106 4.87 35.18 -5.02
C ASN A 106 4.79 34.24 -3.81
N GLY A 107 3.67 34.26 -3.06
CA GLY A 107 3.49 33.41 -1.89
C GLY A 107 3.10 31.99 -2.27
N TYR A 108 3.62 31.01 -1.53
CA TYR A 108 3.30 29.59 -1.75
C TYR A 108 3.45 28.78 -0.46
N ALA A 109 2.76 27.65 -0.36
CA ALA A 109 3.04 26.63 0.64
C ALA A 109 4.05 25.63 0.07
N PHE A 110 4.96 25.08 0.86
CA PHE A 110 5.94 24.10 0.38
C PHE A 110 6.35 23.09 1.44
N THR A 111 6.83 21.93 1.00
CA THR A 111 7.40 20.92 1.88
C THR A 111 8.86 21.27 2.17
N ASN A 112 9.14 21.64 3.42
CA ASN A 112 10.51 21.93 3.85
C ASN A 112 11.19 20.64 4.32
N THR A 113 11.94 20.01 3.42
CA THR A 113 12.64 18.74 3.71
C THR A 113 13.83 18.90 4.67
N ALA A 114 14.17 20.11 5.10
CA ALA A 114 15.24 20.36 6.06
C ALA A 114 14.72 20.50 7.51
N ASP A 115 13.40 20.51 7.71
CA ASP A 115 12.76 20.66 9.02
C ASP A 115 11.55 19.71 9.12
N ASP A 116 11.68 18.68 9.94
CA ASP A 116 10.66 17.62 10.10
C ASP A 116 9.33 18.13 10.66
N ARG A 117 9.28 19.37 11.17
CA ARG A 117 8.02 20.02 11.56
C ARG A 117 7.13 20.38 10.36
N TRP A 118 7.74 20.54 9.18
CA TRP A 118 7.11 21.09 7.98
C TRP A 118 7.20 20.14 6.80
N ASN A 119 7.34 18.85 7.09
CA ASN A 119 7.21 17.78 6.12
C ASN A 119 6.57 16.56 6.77
N THR A 120 5.61 15.95 6.08
CA THR A 120 5.02 14.68 6.50
C THR A 120 5.55 13.60 5.57
N ALA A 121 6.44 12.74 6.08
CA ALA A 121 6.91 11.57 5.35
C ALA A 121 5.73 10.66 5.01
N PHE A 122 5.61 10.25 3.75
CA PHE A 122 4.43 9.53 3.26
C PHE A 122 4.82 8.61 2.11
N THR A 123 4.45 7.33 2.20
CA THR A 123 4.87 6.28 1.24
C THR A 123 3.69 5.53 0.61
N LEU A 124 2.46 5.82 1.04
CA LEU A 124 1.26 5.13 0.56
C LEU A 124 0.63 5.84 -0.65
N LYS A 125 -0.34 5.19 -1.29
CA LYS A 125 -1.06 5.71 -2.46
C LYS A 125 -2.59 5.73 -2.20
N PRO A 126 -3.13 6.77 -1.53
CA PRO A 126 -4.56 6.89 -1.26
C PRO A 126 -5.40 7.03 -2.54
N ASP A 127 -6.65 6.61 -2.47
CA ASP A 127 -7.65 6.73 -3.54
C ASP A 127 -8.24 8.14 -3.58
N SER A 128 -8.63 8.69 -2.43
CA SER A 128 -9.30 9.98 -2.37
C SER A 128 -8.98 10.78 -1.12
N LEU A 129 -9.04 12.10 -1.26
CA LEU A 129 -9.08 13.07 -0.17
C LEU A 129 -10.54 13.30 0.21
N VAL A 130 -10.82 13.30 1.51
CA VAL A 130 -12.12 13.61 2.10
C VAL A 130 -11.94 14.65 3.19
N LEU A 131 -12.92 15.54 3.35
CA LEU A 131 -12.98 16.45 4.50
C LEU A 131 -14.42 16.92 4.73
N TRP A 132 -14.65 17.53 5.88
CA TRP A 132 -15.88 18.26 6.17
C TRP A 132 -15.62 19.76 6.17
N ALA A 133 -16.52 20.52 5.54
CA ALA A 133 -16.37 21.98 5.49
C ALA A 133 -17.69 22.76 5.55
N LYS A 134 -17.57 23.98 6.06
CA LYS A 134 -18.54 25.08 5.86
C LYS A 134 -17.85 26.20 5.11
N TYR A 135 -18.59 26.91 4.27
CA TYR A 135 -18.02 28.01 3.51
C TYR A 135 -18.99 29.17 3.36
N SER A 136 -18.48 30.38 3.54
CA SER A 136 -19.20 31.65 3.35
C SER A 136 -18.42 32.53 2.36
N PRO A 137 -18.56 32.27 1.04
CA PRO A 137 -17.87 33.04 0.00
C PRO A 137 -18.42 34.46 -0.13
N LEU A 138 -17.56 35.39 -0.52
CA LEU A 138 -17.93 36.71 -1.03
C LEU A 138 -17.36 36.89 -2.45
N GLY A 139 -18.02 37.67 -3.30
CA GLY A 139 -17.45 38.06 -4.61
C GLY A 139 -17.16 36.91 -5.58
N GLY A 140 -17.69 35.70 -5.35
CA GLY A 140 -17.37 34.51 -6.15
C GLY A 140 -16.05 33.82 -5.78
N ASP A 141 -15.53 34.12 -4.59
CA ASP A 141 -14.34 33.47 -4.03
C ASP A 141 -14.52 31.95 -3.86
N VAL A 142 -13.39 31.24 -3.81
CA VAL A 142 -13.34 29.78 -3.78
C VAL A 142 -12.42 29.33 -2.66
N ALA A 143 -12.94 28.55 -1.71
CA ALA A 143 -12.12 27.83 -0.76
C ALA A 143 -11.59 26.55 -1.38
N GLN A 144 -10.36 26.18 -1.09
CA GLN A 144 -9.72 25.01 -1.66
C GLN A 144 -9.10 24.12 -0.58
N ALA A 145 -9.12 22.82 -0.82
CA ALA A 145 -8.29 21.86 -0.13
C ALA A 145 -7.51 21.05 -1.16
N LYS A 146 -6.19 20.98 -1.00
CA LYS A 146 -5.30 20.26 -1.89
C LYS A 146 -4.41 19.32 -1.11
N ALA A 147 -4.19 18.14 -1.67
CA ALA A 147 -3.21 17.17 -1.18
C ALA A 147 -2.34 16.74 -2.36
N VAL A 148 -1.03 16.91 -2.25
CA VAL A 148 -0.07 16.54 -3.29
C VAL A 148 0.86 15.46 -2.77
N LEU A 149 0.95 14.34 -3.48
CA LEU A 149 1.96 13.30 -3.27
C LEU A 149 3.19 13.65 -4.11
N HIS A 150 4.38 13.65 -3.52
CA HIS A 150 5.59 14.09 -4.23
C HIS A 150 6.88 13.48 -3.68
N THR A 151 7.98 13.72 -4.40
CA THR A 151 9.35 13.41 -3.98
C THR A 151 10.13 14.70 -3.70
N GLY A 152 11.07 14.71 -2.75
CA GLY A 152 11.81 15.92 -2.39
C GLY A 152 10.90 17.10 -1.96
N THR A 153 11.23 18.33 -2.35
CA THR A 153 10.45 19.54 -2.05
C THR A 153 9.41 19.81 -3.13
N ALA A 154 8.13 19.88 -2.78
CA ALA A 154 7.06 20.40 -3.64
C ALA A 154 6.46 21.68 -3.06
N GLN A 155 5.76 22.45 -3.89
CA GLN A 155 5.10 23.69 -3.47
C GLN A 155 3.69 23.81 -4.07
N ILE A 156 2.87 24.74 -3.57
CA ILE A 156 1.57 25.10 -4.13
C ILE A 156 1.40 26.63 -3.98
N PRO A 157 1.18 27.36 -5.09
CA PRO A 157 1.18 26.90 -6.48
C PRO A 157 2.57 26.46 -6.96
N ASP A 158 2.61 25.46 -7.85
CA ASP A 158 3.83 25.02 -8.54
C ASP A 158 3.63 25.19 -10.05
N PRO A 159 4.41 26.07 -10.70
CA PRO A 159 4.29 26.29 -12.14
C PRO A 159 4.85 25.12 -12.97
N ASP A 160 5.76 24.31 -12.41
CA ASP A 160 6.52 23.31 -13.15
C ASP A 160 6.06 21.87 -12.85
N GLN A 161 5.55 21.58 -11.63
CA GLN A 161 4.97 20.30 -11.19
C GLN A 161 5.87 19.07 -11.47
N THR A 162 7.18 19.25 -11.53
CA THR A 162 8.11 18.24 -12.06
C THR A 162 8.29 17.02 -11.17
N ASN A 163 8.05 17.15 -9.87
CA ASN A 163 8.24 16.11 -8.85
C ASN A 163 6.93 15.62 -8.21
N TRP A 164 5.79 16.05 -8.75
CA TRP A 164 4.48 15.61 -8.31
C TRP A 164 4.18 14.20 -8.84
N LEU A 165 3.61 13.37 -7.98
CA LEU A 165 3.17 12.02 -8.31
C LEU A 165 1.65 12.00 -8.47
N ALA A 166 0.93 12.70 -7.60
CA ALA A 166 -0.52 12.81 -7.66
C ALA A 166 -1.02 14.08 -6.97
N ILE A 167 -2.23 14.52 -7.33
CA ILE A 167 -2.96 15.56 -6.61
C ILE A 167 -4.43 15.17 -6.42
N ALA A 168 -4.96 15.47 -5.23
CA ALA A 168 -6.39 15.62 -5.01
C ALA A 168 -6.71 17.11 -4.73
N GLN A 169 -7.72 17.66 -5.39
CA GLN A 169 -8.15 19.04 -5.21
C GLN A 169 -9.67 19.10 -5.03
N ILE A 170 -10.11 19.75 -3.96
CA ILE A 170 -11.50 20.08 -3.67
C ILE A 170 -11.64 21.60 -3.79
N ASP A 171 -12.56 22.05 -4.66
CA ASP A 171 -12.94 23.45 -4.80
C ASP A 171 -14.36 23.66 -4.27
N ILE A 172 -14.51 24.51 -3.26
CA ILE A 172 -15.78 24.85 -2.63
C ILE A 172 -16.19 26.25 -3.12
N THR A 173 -17.09 26.30 -4.08
CA THR A 173 -17.48 27.55 -4.76
C THR A 173 -18.80 28.13 -4.24
N SER A 174 -19.57 27.34 -3.49
CA SER A 174 -20.91 27.68 -3.03
C SER A 174 -20.96 27.77 -1.53
N GLN A 175 -21.83 28.64 -1.00
CA GLN A 175 -22.05 28.74 0.42
C GLN A 175 -22.58 27.41 0.99
N THR A 176 -21.98 26.95 2.08
CA THR A 176 -22.44 25.81 2.88
C THR A 176 -22.55 26.25 4.35
N SER A 177 -23.79 26.31 4.86
CA SER A 177 -24.07 26.76 6.24
C SER A 177 -24.05 25.65 7.28
N THR A 178 -23.96 24.40 6.84
CA THR A 178 -23.85 23.20 7.68
C THR A 178 -22.65 22.39 7.22
N TRP A 179 -22.05 21.63 8.15
CA TRP A 179 -20.95 20.71 7.82
C TRP A 179 -21.34 19.82 6.66
N THR A 180 -20.61 19.96 5.56
CA THR A 180 -20.85 19.26 4.30
C THR A 180 -19.60 18.47 3.97
N ARG A 181 -19.77 17.18 3.68
CA ARG A 181 -18.65 16.31 3.27
C ARG A 181 -18.28 16.62 1.83
N PHE A 182 -17.00 16.84 1.60
CA PHE A 182 -16.41 16.95 0.27
C PHE A 182 -15.42 15.81 0.05
N SER A 183 -15.25 15.43 -1.21
CA SER A 183 -14.30 14.40 -1.58
C SER A 183 -13.77 14.64 -2.99
N ALA A 184 -12.48 14.38 -3.21
CA ALA A 184 -11.87 14.37 -4.53
C ALA A 184 -10.93 13.16 -4.67
N PRO A 185 -10.95 12.45 -5.82
CA PRO A 185 -9.99 11.40 -6.08
C PRO A 185 -8.59 11.98 -6.28
N PHE A 186 -7.57 11.22 -5.92
CA PHE A 186 -6.21 11.50 -6.35
C PHE A 186 -6.08 11.21 -7.85
N THR A 187 -5.59 12.21 -8.60
CA THR A 187 -5.18 12.03 -9.99
C THR A 187 -3.69 11.74 -10.01
N TYR A 188 -3.31 10.50 -10.29
CA TYR A 188 -1.92 10.06 -10.41
C TYR A 188 -1.37 10.39 -11.80
N PHE A 189 -0.23 11.08 -11.83
CA PHE A 189 0.47 11.45 -13.06
C PHE A 189 1.52 10.41 -13.46
N ASN A 190 2.04 9.67 -12.49
CA ASN A 190 3.03 8.61 -12.68
C ASN A 190 2.98 7.60 -11.53
N GLN A 191 3.77 6.52 -11.66
CA GLN A 191 3.77 5.39 -10.73
C GLN A 191 4.87 5.45 -9.67
N GLY A 192 5.61 6.56 -9.55
CA GLY A 192 6.65 6.71 -8.54
C GLY A 192 6.08 6.57 -7.12
N ASP A 193 6.95 6.21 -6.18
CA ASP A 193 6.57 6.09 -4.77
C ASP A 193 6.75 7.44 -4.07
N PRO A 194 5.74 7.92 -3.33
CA PRO A 194 5.85 9.17 -2.60
C PRO A 194 6.91 9.08 -1.51
N GLN A 195 7.53 10.22 -1.25
CA GLN A 195 8.34 10.43 -0.05
C GLN A 195 7.61 11.31 0.95
N TYR A 196 6.75 12.21 0.46
CA TYR A 196 6.05 13.20 1.27
C TYR A 196 4.64 13.47 0.72
N ILE A 197 3.80 14.03 1.59
CA ILE A 197 2.49 14.59 1.24
C ILE A 197 2.40 16.05 1.71
N LEU A 198 1.91 16.93 0.83
CA LEU A 198 1.67 18.34 1.13
C LEU A 198 0.17 18.65 1.08
N PHE A 199 -0.40 19.02 2.23
CA PHE A 199 -1.76 19.50 2.39
C PHE A 199 -1.80 21.02 2.43
N VAL A 200 -2.74 21.62 1.71
CA VAL A 200 -3.01 23.06 1.75
C VAL A 200 -4.51 23.29 1.82
N LEU A 201 -4.97 23.94 2.89
CA LEU A 201 -6.35 24.38 3.06
C LEU A 201 -6.39 25.90 2.98
N ASN A 202 -7.30 26.45 2.18
CA ASN A 202 -7.46 27.90 2.06
C ASN A 202 -8.91 28.36 1.98
N ALA A 203 -9.17 29.60 2.42
CA ALA A 203 -10.48 30.25 2.35
C ALA A 203 -10.69 31.13 1.09
N GLY A 204 -9.65 31.27 0.27
CA GLY A 204 -9.69 31.98 -1.00
C GLY A 204 -8.64 31.47 -1.99
N GLY A 205 -9.01 31.44 -3.27
CA GLY A 205 -8.16 30.96 -4.35
C GLY A 205 -7.05 31.96 -4.73
N THR A 206 -6.63 31.95 -6.00
CA THR A 206 -5.56 32.84 -6.51
C THR A 206 -5.86 34.34 -6.39
N SER A 207 -7.09 34.73 -6.05
CA SER A 207 -7.47 36.11 -5.78
C SER A 207 -8.49 36.15 -4.65
N ALA A 208 -8.00 35.99 -3.42
CA ALA A 208 -8.80 36.00 -2.21
C ALA A 208 -9.68 37.26 -2.10
N THR A 209 -10.97 37.06 -1.81
CA THR A 209 -11.90 38.15 -1.52
C THR A 209 -11.98 38.36 -0.02
N ALA A 210 -11.82 39.61 0.42
CA ALA A 210 -11.84 39.96 1.84
C ALA A 210 -13.12 39.50 2.53
N ASN A 211 -12.97 38.93 3.73
CA ASN A 211 -14.02 38.40 4.60
C ASN A 211 -14.70 37.09 4.15
N SER A 212 -14.28 36.48 3.03
CA SER A 212 -14.64 35.07 2.79
C SER A 212 -14.08 34.22 3.93
N THR A 213 -14.88 33.27 4.42
CA THR A 213 -14.53 32.42 5.56
C THR A 213 -14.85 30.97 5.25
N ALA A 214 -13.91 30.07 5.55
CA ALA A 214 -14.06 28.63 5.46
C ALA A 214 -13.77 27.97 6.81
N TRP A 215 -14.48 26.90 7.11
CA TRP A 215 -14.17 26.00 8.22
C TRP A 215 -13.86 24.64 7.65
N PHE A 216 -12.82 24.00 8.15
CA PHE A 216 -12.41 22.67 7.76
C PHE A 216 -12.28 21.78 9.00
N ASP A 217 -12.65 20.52 8.83
CA ASP A 217 -12.58 19.52 9.88
C ASP A 217 -12.47 18.12 9.26
N ASP A 218 -11.98 17.16 10.06
CA ASP A 218 -11.85 15.74 9.74
C ASP A 218 -11.25 15.49 8.34
N VAL A 219 -10.03 15.98 8.08
CA VAL A 219 -9.32 15.67 6.83
C VAL A 219 -8.91 14.20 6.84
N GLU A 220 -9.30 13.47 5.80
CA GLU A 220 -9.15 12.02 5.76
C GLU A 220 -8.64 11.58 4.38
N LEU A 221 -7.71 10.63 4.40
CA LEU A 221 -7.29 9.89 3.23
C LEU A 221 -8.05 8.57 3.16
N ILE A 222 -8.74 8.34 2.06
CA ILE A 222 -9.42 7.08 1.79
C ILE A 222 -8.52 6.19 0.98
N TYR A 223 -8.41 4.94 1.38
CA TYR A 223 -7.66 3.90 0.68
C TYR A 223 -8.62 2.88 0.09
N ASN A 224 -8.32 2.43 -1.12
CA ASN A 224 -9.08 1.41 -1.83
C ASN A 224 -8.11 0.32 -2.25
N ASP A 225 -7.58 -0.38 -1.25
CA ASP A 225 -6.58 -1.42 -1.46
C ASP A 225 -7.11 -2.45 -2.48
N ALA A 226 -6.24 -2.87 -3.39
CA ALA A 226 -6.53 -3.98 -4.28
C ALA A 226 -6.55 -5.26 -3.44
N LEU A 227 -7.75 -5.66 -3.03
CA LEU A 227 -7.99 -6.96 -2.40
C LEU A 227 -7.89 -8.05 -3.47
N ILE A 228 -7.00 -9.02 -3.27
CA ILE A 228 -6.77 -10.11 -4.22
C ILE A 228 -7.06 -11.46 -3.55
N ASP A 229 -8.00 -12.20 -4.14
CA ASP A 229 -8.35 -13.58 -3.81
C ASP A 229 -7.70 -14.51 -4.84
N LEU A 230 -6.70 -15.28 -4.41
CA LEU A 230 -5.92 -16.16 -5.27
C LEU A 230 -6.10 -17.62 -4.86
N THR A 231 -6.21 -18.48 -5.87
CA THR A 231 -6.13 -19.94 -5.71
C THR A 231 -5.07 -20.52 -6.63
N LEU A 232 -4.16 -21.32 -6.07
CA LEU A 232 -3.14 -22.06 -6.82
C LEU A 232 -2.71 -23.34 -6.10
N PHE A 233 -2.07 -24.25 -6.83
CA PHE A 233 -1.56 -25.51 -6.29
C PHE A 233 -0.13 -25.74 -6.76
N LEU A 234 0.63 -26.47 -5.95
CA LEU A 234 2.01 -26.88 -6.22
C LEU A 234 2.04 -28.36 -6.57
N GLN A 235 2.80 -28.77 -7.59
CA GLN A 235 2.85 -30.18 -8.02
C GLN A 235 3.34 -31.13 -6.94
N GLY A 236 4.37 -30.75 -6.21
CA GLY A 236 5.02 -31.57 -5.20
C GLY A 236 4.11 -32.04 -4.05
N PRO A 237 3.54 -31.11 -3.26
CA PRO A 237 2.68 -31.48 -2.13
C PRO A 237 1.26 -31.87 -2.55
N TYR A 238 0.88 -31.78 -3.83
CA TYR A 238 -0.49 -32.06 -4.24
C TYR A 238 -0.86 -33.54 -4.07
N LEU A 239 -1.99 -33.77 -3.40
CA LEU A 239 -2.53 -35.10 -3.17
C LEU A 239 -3.63 -35.39 -4.20
N SER A 240 -4.87 -35.06 -3.86
CA SER A 240 -6.04 -35.24 -4.73
C SER A 240 -7.16 -34.31 -4.31
N ASN A 241 -8.18 -34.13 -5.15
CA ASN A 241 -9.38 -33.34 -4.84
C ASN A 241 -9.09 -31.91 -4.33
N LYS A 242 -8.12 -31.21 -4.93
CA LYS A 242 -7.74 -29.84 -4.52
C LYS A 242 -7.21 -29.77 -3.07
N VAL A 243 -6.40 -30.75 -2.67
CA VAL A 243 -5.74 -30.79 -1.36
C VAL A 243 -4.24 -31.01 -1.55
N MET A 244 -3.43 -30.22 -0.82
CA MET A 244 -1.98 -30.38 -0.68
C MET A 244 -1.63 -30.91 0.72
N SER A 245 -0.46 -31.54 0.83
CA SER A 245 0.15 -31.84 2.11
C SER A 245 0.72 -30.57 2.75
N ALA A 246 0.66 -30.50 4.07
CA ALA A 246 1.23 -29.43 4.89
C ALA A 246 2.32 -29.96 5.83
N ASP A 247 3.10 -30.97 5.39
CA ASP A 247 4.04 -31.71 6.24
C ASP A 247 5.19 -30.86 6.82
N LEU A 248 5.52 -29.73 6.19
CA LEU A 248 6.50 -28.77 6.73
C LEU A 248 6.00 -28.04 7.99
N ASN A 249 4.69 -27.97 8.20
CA ASN A 249 4.05 -27.30 9.33
C ASN A 249 3.96 -28.26 10.54
N PRO A 250 4.30 -27.84 11.77
CA PRO A 250 4.66 -26.48 12.19
C PRO A 250 6.14 -26.19 12.32
N ASN A 251 7.01 -27.19 12.15
CA ASN A 251 8.38 -27.10 12.67
C ASN A 251 9.44 -26.72 11.62
N MET A 252 9.13 -26.79 10.33
CA MET A 252 10.11 -26.56 9.27
C MET A 252 9.91 -25.23 8.55
N ILE A 253 8.68 -24.74 8.43
CA ILE A 253 8.43 -23.45 7.78
C ILE A 253 9.06 -22.31 8.62
N PRO A 254 9.90 -21.45 8.03
CA PRO A 254 10.48 -20.33 8.76
C PRO A 254 9.40 -19.35 9.19
N LEU A 255 9.56 -18.75 10.37
CA LEU A 255 8.62 -17.76 10.90
C LEU A 255 8.76 -16.38 10.22
N ALA A 256 9.84 -16.14 9.49
CA ALA A 256 10.04 -14.97 8.62
C ALA A 256 10.05 -15.40 7.16
N GLN A 257 9.58 -14.53 6.28
CA GLN A 257 9.54 -14.79 4.83
C GLN A 257 10.94 -15.11 4.27
N PRO A 258 11.09 -16.13 3.38
CA PRO A 258 12.40 -16.61 2.90
C PRO A 258 12.94 -15.89 1.64
N PHE A 259 12.20 -14.94 1.07
CA PHE A 259 12.50 -14.26 -0.19
C PHE A 259 13.42 -13.04 -0.06
N ASN A 260 13.94 -12.74 1.14
CA ASN A 260 14.94 -11.68 1.35
C ASN A 260 16.35 -12.01 0.85
N THR A 261 16.52 -13.15 0.20
CA THR A 261 17.77 -13.60 -0.42
C THR A 261 17.63 -13.70 -1.93
N ALA A 262 18.74 -13.86 -2.64
CA ALA A 262 18.74 -14.10 -4.08
C ALA A 262 17.91 -15.36 -4.42
N PRO A 263 17.21 -15.37 -5.57
CA PRO A 263 17.19 -14.33 -6.61
C PRO A 263 16.24 -13.16 -6.33
N TRP A 264 15.26 -13.30 -5.43
CA TRP A 264 14.19 -12.31 -5.26
C TRP A 264 14.65 -11.02 -4.59
N ASN A 265 15.55 -11.10 -3.60
CA ASN A 265 16.03 -9.97 -2.81
C ASN A 265 14.88 -9.06 -2.31
N TYR A 266 13.77 -9.68 -1.90
CA TYR A 266 12.57 -8.98 -1.47
C TYR A 266 12.77 -8.38 -0.08
N ASN A 267 12.70 -7.05 0.01
CA ASN A 267 12.98 -6.28 1.23
C ASN A 267 11.84 -6.29 2.26
N GLY A 268 10.73 -6.99 2.00
CA GLY A 268 9.63 -7.09 2.95
C GLY A 268 10.06 -7.75 4.27
N THR A 269 9.40 -7.36 5.35
CA THR A 269 9.74 -7.79 6.72
C THR A 269 8.69 -8.72 7.32
N GLU A 270 7.85 -9.33 6.49
CA GLU A 270 6.76 -10.21 6.91
C GLU A 270 7.29 -11.35 7.76
N SER A 271 6.75 -11.46 8.97
CA SER A 271 7.07 -12.51 9.92
C SER A 271 5.91 -12.72 10.89
N VAL A 272 5.84 -13.92 11.47
CA VAL A 272 4.84 -14.32 12.46
C VAL A 272 5.52 -14.84 13.72
N VAL A 273 4.86 -14.71 14.87
CA VAL A 273 5.37 -15.29 16.14
C VAL A 273 5.20 -16.81 16.14
N SER A 274 4.15 -17.29 15.46
CA SER A 274 3.85 -18.71 15.21
C SER A 274 2.97 -18.78 13.97
N LEU A 275 3.01 -19.91 13.25
CA LEU A 275 2.12 -20.12 12.11
C LEU A 275 0.64 -20.08 12.58
N PRO A 276 -0.22 -19.25 11.95
CA PRO A 276 -1.58 -19.02 12.41
C PRO A 276 -2.56 -20.17 12.10
N SER A 277 -2.20 -21.08 11.20
CA SER A 277 -3.05 -22.19 10.77
C SER A 277 -2.22 -23.47 10.57
N PRO A 278 -2.74 -24.66 10.94
CA PRO A 278 -2.10 -25.94 10.63
C PRO A 278 -2.17 -26.30 9.14
N ASP A 279 -3.01 -25.61 8.37
CA ASP A 279 -3.22 -25.89 6.94
C ASP A 279 -2.22 -25.16 6.04
N ILE A 280 -1.31 -24.36 6.62
CA ILE A 280 -0.26 -23.67 5.84
C ILE A 280 0.71 -24.69 5.27
N VAL A 281 0.83 -24.71 3.95
CA VAL A 281 1.74 -25.54 3.16
C VAL A 281 3.12 -24.89 3.10
N ASP A 282 3.18 -23.62 2.69
CA ASP A 282 4.44 -22.88 2.56
C ASP A 282 4.23 -21.36 2.39
N TRP A 283 5.33 -20.61 2.33
CA TRP A 283 5.41 -19.23 1.89
C TRP A 283 5.36 -19.09 0.36
N LEU A 284 4.74 -18.00 -0.10
CA LEU A 284 4.77 -17.52 -1.48
C LEU A 284 5.19 -16.05 -1.50
N LEU A 285 5.83 -15.62 -2.60
CA LEU A 285 6.01 -14.22 -2.90
C LEU A 285 5.07 -13.83 -4.03
N ILE A 286 4.14 -12.95 -3.72
CA ILE A 286 3.14 -12.45 -4.65
C ILE A 286 3.62 -11.12 -5.19
N GLU A 287 3.69 -11.03 -6.50
CA GLU A 287 4.08 -9.83 -7.22
C GLU A 287 2.93 -9.38 -8.10
N VAL A 288 2.58 -8.10 -8.03
CA VAL A 288 1.52 -7.51 -8.85
C VAL A 288 2.10 -6.52 -9.84
N ARG A 289 1.69 -6.65 -11.10
CA ARG A 289 2.16 -5.86 -12.24
C ARG A 289 0.99 -5.12 -12.87
N ASP A 290 1.22 -3.87 -13.27
CA ASP A 290 0.24 -3.02 -13.94
C ASP A 290 0.65 -2.78 -15.40
N ALA A 291 -0.06 -3.42 -16.34
CA ALA A 291 0.28 -3.37 -17.76
C ALA A 291 -0.94 -3.48 -18.68
N ASN A 292 -0.79 -3.06 -19.93
CA ASN A 292 -1.87 -3.08 -20.91
C ASN A 292 -2.14 -4.49 -21.47
N SER A 293 -1.21 -5.42 -21.29
CA SER A 293 -1.30 -6.79 -21.76
C SER A 293 -0.33 -7.68 -21.02
N ALA A 294 -0.61 -8.99 -21.00
CA ALA A 294 0.22 -9.97 -20.30
C ALA A 294 1.66 -9.97 -20.81
N ALA A 295 1.89 -9.79 -22.11
CA ALA A 295 3.24 -9.78 -22.68
C ALA A 295 4.09 -8.57 -22.23
N ASN A 296 3.45 -7.47 -21.83
CA ASN A 296 4.12 -6.26 -21.34
C ASN A 296 4.21 -6.21 -19.80
N ALA A 297 3.56 -7.15 -19.10
CA ALA A 297 3.64 -7.29 -17.65
C ALA A 297 5.02 -7.87 -17.26
N THR A 298 6.05 -7.06 -17.38
CA THR A 298 7.47 -7.35 -17.05
C THR A 298 7.83 -6.85 -15.65
N PRO A 299 9.01 -7.19 -15.07
CA PRO A 299 9.46 -6.66 -13.77
C PRO A 299 9.49 -5.12 -13.70
N ALA A 300 9.60 -4.43 -14.83
CA ALA A 300 9.55 -2.96 -14.88
C ALA A 300 8.15 -2.38 -14.61
N THR A 301 7.11 -3.21 -14.68
CA THR A 301 5.70 -2.83 -14.43
C THR A 301 5.20 -3.27 -13.05
N THR A 302 6.09 -3.78 -12.20
CA THR A 302 5.76 -4.19 -10.84
C THR A 302 5.35 -2.98 -10.00
N VAL A 303 4.15 -3.04 -9.43
CA VAL A 303 3.60 -1.97 -8.57
C VAL A 303 3.63 -2.31 -7.09
N ALA A 304 3.66 -3.60 -6.73
CA ALA A 304 3.89 -4.06 -5.36
C ALA A 304 4.31 -5.53 -5.31
N LYS A 305 4.89 -5.92 -4.17
CA LYS A 305 5.18 -7.31 -3.79
C LYS A 305 4.75 -7.53 -2.34
N GLN A 306 4.34 -8.75 -1.99
CA GLN A 306 3.99 -9.15 -0.64
C GLN A 306 4.27 -10.64 -0.43
N ALA A 307 4.87 -11.00 0.70
CA ALA A 307 4.97 -12.41 1.10
C ALA A 307 3.66 -12.89 1.75
N ALA A 308 3.20 -14.08 1.38
CA ALA A 308 1.91 -14.65 1.77
C ALA A 308 2.02 -16.13 2.11
N PHE A 309 0.99 -16.69 2.74
CA PHE A 309 0.90 -18.12 3.01
C PHE A 309 0.01 -18.81 1.97
N LEU A 310 0.44 -20.00 1.55
CA LEU A 310 -0.38 -20.95 0.79
C LEU A 310 -1.03 -21.94 1.76
N LEU A 311 -2.35 -22.10 1.70
CA LEU A 311 -3.09 -23.12 2.44
C LEU A 311 -3.24 -24.41 1.63
N ASN A 312 -3.55 -25.52 2.31
CA ASN A 312 -3.68 -26.83 1.71
C ASN A 312 -4.82 -26.96 0.69
N ASP A 313 -5.82 -26.10 0.77
CA ASP A 313 -6.94 -26.01 -0.18
C ASP A 313 -6.61 -25.14 -1.41
N GLY A 314 -5.39 -24.61 -1.48
CA GLY A 314 -4.87 -23.76 -2.55
C GLY A 314 -5.13 -22.27 -2.36
N SER A 315 -5.83 -21.86 -1.30
CA SER A 315 -6.06 -20.44 -0.99
C SER A 315 -4.76 -19.76 -0.62
N VAL A 316 -4.55 -18.53 -1.11
CA VAL A 316 -3.43 -17.68 -0.71
C VAL A 316 -3.93 -16.60 0.24
N VAL A 317 -3.32 -16.52 1.42
CA VAL A 317 -3.78 -15.68 2.53
C VAL A 317 -2.65 -14.85 3.14
N GLY A 318 -3.04 -13.78 3.82
CA GLY A 318 -2.12 -12.95 4.60
C GLY A 318 -1.58 -13.65 5.86
N LEU A 319 -0.85 -12.88 6.67
CA LEU A 319 -0.11 -13.41 7.82
C LEU A 319 -0.98 -13.87 9.00
N ASP A 320 -2.27 -13.59 8.96
CA ASP A 320 -3.27 -14.08 9.92
C ASP A 320 -3.83 -15.46 9.53
N GLY A 321 -3.47 -15.98 8.35
CA GLY A 321 -3.94 -17.26 7.83
C GLY A 321 -5.39 -17.25 7.32
N ILE A 322 -6.02 -16.08 7.20
CA ILE A 322 -7.45 -15.96 6.87
C ILE A 322 -7.71 -14.84 5.86
N SER A 323 -7.11 -13.67 6.05
CA SER A 323 -7.37 -12.49 5.24
C SER A 323 -6.84 -12.66 3.82
N ARG A 324 -7.58 -12.09 2.85
CA ARG A 324 -7.09 -11.90 1.48
C ARG A 324 -5.89 -10.96 1.45
N LEU A 325 -5.16 -10.99 0.34
CA LEU A 325 -4.05 -10.07 0.14
C LEU A 325 -4.60 -8.67 -0.14
N ALA A 326 -3.98 -7.66 0.45
CA ALA A 326 -4.38 -6.26 0.29
C ALA A 326 -3.18 -5.45 -0.15
N PHE A 327 -3.25 -4.88 -1.36
CA PHE A 327 -2.18 -4.06 -1.91
C PHE A 327 -2.63 -2.59 -1.95
N PRO A 328 -1.94 -1.66 -1.25
CA PRO A 328 -2.24 -0.23 -1.29
C PRO A 328 -1.69 0.41 -2.57
N ILE A 329 -2.24 -0.02 -3.72
CA ILE A 329 -1.76 0.35 -5.06
C ILE A 329 -2.83 1.11 -5.84
N TYR A 330 -2.37 1.96 -6.74
CA TYR A 330 -3.18 2.53 -7.81
C TYR A 330 -2.98 1.72 -9.09
N ILE A 331 -4.08 1.39 -9.78
CA ILE A 331 -4.04 0.61 -11.03
C ILE A 331 -4.42 1.55 -12.18
N ASN A 332 -3.49 1.75 -13.11
CA ASN A 332 -3.64 2.61 -14.27
C ASN A 332 -4.10 1.85 -15.52
N GLU A 333 -3.57 0.65 -15.76
CA GLU A 333 -3.92 -0.18 -16.93
C GLU A 333 -4.68 -1.43 -16.48
N ASN A 334 -4.00 -2.57 -16.39
CA ASN A 334 -4.60 -3.83 -15.95
C ASN A 334 -3.69 -4.54 -14.97
N LEU A 335 -4.31 -5.12 -13.94
CA LEU A 335 -3.62 -5.88 -12.92
C LEU A 335 -3.33 -7.31 -13.39
N PHE A 336 -2.06 -7.69 -13.35
CA PHE A 336 -1.57 -9.05 -13.50
C PHE A 336 -0.91 -9.50 -12.20
N VAL A 337 -1.00 -10.78 -11.89
CA VAL A 337 -0.35 -11.36 -10.70
C VAL A 337 0.66 -12.41 -11.11
N VAL A 338 1.86 -12.32 -10.53
CA VAL A 338 2.94 -13.28 -10.62
C VAL A 338 3.10 -13.93 -9.26
N VAL A 339 3.20 -15.25 -9.25
CA VAL A 339 3.40 -16.05 -8.04
C VAL A 339 4.75 -16.72 -8.13
N HIS A 340 5.60 -16.43 -7.14
CA HIS A 340 6.91 -17.03 -6.97
C HIS A 340 6.87 -17.99 -5.79
N HIS A 341 7.53 -19.13 -5.96
CA HIS A 341 7.77 -20.11 -4.90
C HIS A 341 9.25 -20.49 -4.91
N ARG A 342 9.74 -21.03 -3.78
CA ARG A 342 11.18 -21.27 -3.59
C ARG A 342 11.77 -22.37 -4.45
N ASN A 343 10.94 -23.29 -4.94
CA ASN A 343 11.42 -24.47 -5.68
C ASN A 343 10.46 -24.97 -6.78
N HIS A 344 9.54 -24.10 -7.20
CA HIS A 344 8.63 -24.33 -8.31
C HIS A 344 8.76 -23.19 -9.32
N LEU A 345 8.58 -23.49 -10.62
CA LEU A 345 8.59 -22.47 -11.67
C LEU A 345 7.51 -21.41 -11.39
N PRO A 346 7.84 -20.11 -11.49
CA PRO A 346 6.88 -19.05 -11.26
C PRO A 346 5.79 -19.05 -12.34
N VAL A 347 4.60 -18.59 -11.95
CA VAL A 347 3.45 -18.48 -12.86
C VAL A 347 2.90 -17.07 -12.85
N MET A 348 2.35 -16.64 -13.98
CA MET A 348 1.67 -15.35 -14.12
C MET A 348 0.27 -15.56 -14.68
N SER A 349 -0.70 -14.75 -14.24
CA SER A 349 -2.03 -14.70 -14.83
C SER A 349 -1.97 -14.45 -16.34
N ALA A 350 -2.63 -15.29 -17.15
CA ALA A 350 -2.68 -15.13 -18.61
C ALA A 350 -3.50 -13.91 -19.07
N ASN A 351 -4.46 -13.49 -18.25
CA ASN A 351 -5.39 -12.41 -18.51
C ASN A 351 -5.44 -11.48 -17.29
N PRO A 352 -5.80 -10.20 -17.48
CA PRO A 352 -6.08 -9.29 -16.39
C PRO A 352 -6.97 -9.89 -15.30
N LEU A 353 -6.66 -9.60 -14.04
CA LEU A 353 -7.52 -9.95 -12.94
C LEU A 353 -8.84 -9.19 -13.06
N SER A 354 -9.95 -9.88 -12.77
CA SER A 354 -11.30 -9.30 -12.85
C SER A 354 -11.77 -8.90 -11.45
N LYS A 355 -12.21 -7.66 -11.28
CA LYS A 355 -12.79 -7.17 -10.02
C LYS A 355 -14.26 -7.59 -9.92
N THR A 356 -14.60 -8.39 -8.91
CA THR A 356 -15.96 -8.84 -8.60
C THR A 356 -16.25 -8.51 -7.14
N ASN A 357 -17.36 -7.80 -6.86
CA ASN A 357 -17.75 -7.41 -5.49
C ASN A 357 -16.66 -6.68 -4.68
N GLY A 358 -15.80 -5.89 -5.34
CA GLY A 358 -14.73 -5.14 -4.68
C GLY A 358 -13.37 -5.86 -4.63
N GLU A 359 -13.31 -7.13 -5.05
CA GLU A 359 -12.10 -7.97 -4.94
C GLU A 359 -11.66 -8.46 -6.32
N TYR A 360 -10.35 -8.50 -6.56
CA TYR A 360 -9.75 -9.13 -7.73
C TYR A 360 -9.62 -10.62 -7.48
N VAL A 361 -10.27 -11.45 -8.30
CA VAL A 361 -10.26 -12.91 -8.11
C VAL A 361 -9.47 -13.60 -9.22
N TYR A 362 -8.59 -14.53 -8.86
CA TYR A 362 -7.88 -15.36 -9.83
C TYR A 362 -7.64 -16.80 -9.34
N ASP A 363 -8.13 -17.78 -10.11
CA ASP A 363 -7.89 -19.21 -9.85
C ASP A 363 -7.05 -19.81 -10.98
N PHE A 364 -5.77 -20.02 -10.69
CA PHE A 364 -4.79 -20.64 -11.58
C PHE A 364 -5.07 -22.11 -11.88
N SER A 365 -5.82 -22.78 -11.00
CA SER A 365 -6.04 -24.22 -11.01
C SER A 365 -7.09 -24.68 -12.02
N THR A 366 -7.93 -23.75 -12.50
CA THR A 366 -9.10 -24.07 -13.34
C THR A 366 -8.77 -24.37 -14.80
N GLY A 367 -7.54 -24.14 -15.24
CA GLY A 367 -7.11 -24.46 -16.59
C GLY A 367 -5.72 -23.97 -16.92
N ALA A 368 -5.01 -24.68 -17.81
CA ALA A 368 -3.70 -24.26 -18.30
C ALA A 368 -3.73 -22.82 -18.87
N ALA A 369 -4.81 -22.45 -19.58
CA ALA A 369 -4.98 -21.11 -20.17
C ALA A 369 -5.19 -19.97 -19.16
N LYS A 370 -5.27 -20.25 -17.86
CA LYS A 370 -5.19 -19.24 -16.79
C LYS A 370 -3.75 -18.81 -16.52
N ASN A 371 -2.78 -19.58 -16.99
CA ASN A 371 -1.37 -19.32 -16.80
C ASN A 371 -0.81 -18.79 -18.11
N TYR A 372 -0.07 -17.67 -18.05
CA TYR A 372 0.62 -17.15 -19.22
C TYR A 372 1.63 -18.21 -19.71
N GLY A 373 1.63 -18.52 -21.01
CA GLY A 373 2.35 -19.67 -21.58
C GLY A 373 1.56 -20.99 -21.61
N GLY A 374 0.36 -21.03 -21.02
CA GLY A 374 -0.56 -22.17 -21.13
C GLY A 374 0.04 -23.46 -20.56
N THR A 375 -0.04 -24.56 -21.32
CA THR A 375 0.48 -25.88 -20.90
C THR A 375 2.00 -25.93 -20.75
N ASN A 376 2.74 -24.93 -21.25
CA ASN A 376 4.19 -24.86 -21.06
C ASN A 376 4.56 -24.33 -19.67
N ALA A 377 3.67 -23.54 -19.05
CA ALA A 377 3.92 -22.90 -17.75
C ALA A 377 3.51 -23.76 -16.55
N VAL A 378 2.58 -24.71 -16.75
CA VAL A 378 1.97 -25.48 -15.66
C VAL A 378 1.85 -26.95 -15.99
N VAL A 379 1.65 -27.76 -14.96
CA VAL A 379 1.39 -29.19 -15.08
C VAL A 379 -0.02 -29.53 -14.62
N GLN A 380 -0.62 -30.53 -15.25
CA GLN A 380 -1.90 -31.08 -14.81
C GLN A 380 -1.65 -32.01 -13.60
N LEU A 381 -2.19 -31.64 -12.44
CA LEU A 381 -2.01 -32.36 -11.18
C LEU A 381 -2.95 -33.53 -11.01
N ASN A 382 -4.18 -33.39 -11.54
CA ASN A 382 -5.17 -34.44 -11.46
C ASN A 382 -5.50 -35.00 -12.84
N LEU A 383 -5.15 -36.27 -13.06
CA LEU A 383 -5.46 -36.99 -14.30
C LEU A 383 -6.88 -37.56 -14.33
N PHE A 384 -7.51 -37.76 -13.16
CA PHE A 384 -8.81 -38.41 -13.05
C PHE A 384 -9.82 -37.54 -12.28
N GLY A 385 -10.90 -37.13 -12.94
CA GLY A 385 -11.92 -36.24 -12.36
C GLY A 385 -11.75 -34.80 -12.83
N THR A 386 -12.09 -33.82 -11.98
CA THR A 386 -11.92 -32.40 -12.31
C THR A 386 -10.44 -32.11 -12.50
N GLN A 387 -10.10 -31.56 -13.67
CA GLN A 387 -8.72 -31.15 -13.96
C GLN A 387 -8.30 -30.05 -12.98
N VAL A 388 -7.12 -30.22 -12.42
CA VAL A 388 -6.46 -29.24 -11.56
C VAL A 388 -5.08 -29.01 -12.15
N TRP A 389 -4.69 -27.75 -12.24
CA TRP A 389 -3.40 -27.32 -12.75
C TRP A 389 -2.60 -26.67 -11.63
N GLY A 390 -1.27 -26.80 -11.68
CA GLY A 390 -0.39 -26.24 -10.66
C GLY A 390 0.98 -25.87 -11.16
N MET A 391 1.72 -25.16 -10.30
CA MET A 391 3.10 -24.77 -10.54
C MET A 391 3.97 -26.01 -10.64
N VAL A 392 4.94 -25.96 -11.55
CA VAL A 392 5.81 -27.10 -11.86
C VAL A 392 6.92 -27.19 -10.82
N ALA A 393 7.06 -28.35 -10.18
CA ALA A 393 8.12 -28.61 -9.20
C ALA A 393 9.48 -28.84 -9.88
N GLY A 394 10.58 -28.37 -9.29
CA GLY A 394 11.93 -28.74 -9.72
C GLY A 394 12.89 -27.60 -10.01
N ASP A 395 12.43 -26.34 -9.98
CA ASP A 395 13.27 -25.15 -10.14
C ASP A 395 13.89 -24.78 -8.79
N ALA A 396 14.75 -25.68 -8.28
CA ALA A 396 15.25 -25.63 -6.90
C ALA A 396 16.22 -24.46 -6.67
N ASN A 397 16.90 -23.99 -7.72
CA ASN A 397 17.77 -22.80 -7.67
C ASN A 397 16.99 -21.49 -7.92
N ALA A 398 15.70 -21.58 -8.28
CA ALA A 398 14.83 -20.47 -8.67
C ALA A 398 15.38 -19.62 -9.84
N ASP A 399 16.09 -20.22 -10.80
CA ASP A 399 16.60 -19.54 -11.99
C ASP A 399 15.60 -19.52 -13.15
N GLY A 400 14.42 -20.11 -12.95
CA GLY A 400 13.35 -20.15 -13.93
C GLY A 400 13.53 -21.25 -14.98
N VAL A 401 14.51 -22.15 -14.84
CA VAL A 401 14.75 -23.24 -15.79
C VAL A 401 15.08 -24.53 -15.05
N ILE A 402 14.21 -25.54 -15.18
CA ILE A 402 14.44 -26.85 -14.59
C ILE A 402 15.47 -27.61 -15.42
N ASN A 403 16.70 -27.70 -14.93
CA ASN A 403 17.81 -28.30 -15.65
C ASN A 403 18.77 -29.07 -14.72
N THR A 404 19.94 -29.44 -15.24
CA THR A 404 20.91 -30.20 -14.46
C THR A 404 21.51 -29.44 -13.27
N ASN A 405 21.49 -28.11 -13.30
CA ASN A 405 22.00 -27.25 -12.25
C ASN A 405 21.18 -27.37 -10.97
N ASP A 406 19.85 -27.53 -11.04
CA ASP A 406 19.00 -27.79 -9.86
C ASP A 406 19.46 -29.03 -9.10
N GLY A 407 19.83 -30.07 -9.84
CA GLY A 407 20.42 -31.27 -9.28
C GLY A 407 21.82 -31.03 -8.70
N VAL A 408 22.73 -30.53 -9.53
CA VAL A 408 24.16 -30.34 -9.20
C VAL A 408 24.38 -29.38 -8.04
N GLN A 409 23.62 -28.30 -8.00
CA GLN A 409 23.79 -27.24 -7.02
C GLN A 409 22.97 -27.46 -5.75
N LEU A 410 21.77 -28.07 -5.84
CA LEU A 410 20.87 -28.21 -4.70
C LEU A 410 20.64 -29.68 -4.31
N TRP A 411 20.09 -30.51 -5.19
CA TRP A 411 19.69 -31.86 -4.79
C TRP A 411 20.86 -32.74 -4.34
N TYR A 412 21.98 -32.83 -5.10
CA TYR A 412 23.09 -33.70 -4.70
C TYR A 412 23.73 -33.28 -3.35
N PRO A 413 23.96 -31.99 -3.07
CA PRO A 413 24.42 -31.55 -1.75
C PRO A 413 23.41 -31.76 -0.61
N GLN A 414 22.11 -31.77 -0.90
CA GLN A 414 21.05 -31.86 0.12
C GLN A 414 20.49 -33.28 0.29
N ALA A 415 20.80 -34.21 -0.62
CA ALA A 415 20.26 -35.57 -0.61
C ALA A 415 20.51 -36.30 0.73
N GLY A 416 19.42 -36.75 1.35
CA GLY A 416 19.41 -37.41 2.65
C GLY A 416 19.33 -36.47 3.86
N TYR A 417 19.27 -35.15 3.64
CA TYR A 417 18.99 -34.17 4.69
C TYR A 417 17.50 -33.93 4.85
N SER A 418 17.15 -33.49 6.06
CA SER A 418 15.80 -33.10 6.46
C SER A 418 15.72 -31.62 6.79
N GLY A 419 14.59 -30.99 6.49
CA GLY A 419 14.29 -29.61 6.85
C GLY A 419 13.68 -28.81 5.71
N TYR A 420 13.67 -27.49 5.87
CA TYR A 420 13.21 -26.54 4.86
C TYR A 420 14.27 -26.34 3.78
N LEU A 421 14.34 -27.28 2.84
CA LEU A 421 15.42 -27.41 1.86
C LEU A 421 14.95 -27.04 0.45
N GLN A 422 15.76 -26.30 -0.31
CA GLN A 422 15.43 -25.93 -1.69
C GLN A 422 15.13 -27.14 -2.58
N SER A 423 15.86 -28.25 -2.42
CA SER A 423 15.65 -29.46 -3.19
C SER A 423 14.49 -30.37 -2.72
N ASP A 424 13.87 -30.07 -1.57
CA ASP A 424 12.65 -30.73 -1.10
C ASP A 424 11.47 -30.10 -1.85
N VAL A 425 11.24 -30.57 -3.07
CA VAL A 425 10.26 -30.02 -4.02
C VAL A 425 8.87 -30.62 -3.80
N ASN A 426 8.78 -31.75 -3.09
CA ASN A 426 7.51 -32.34 -2.67
C ASN A 426 7.00 -31.80 -1.32
N LEU A 427 7.83 -31.03 -0.60
CA LEU A 427 7.53 -30.39 0.68
C LEU A 427 7.19 -31.39 1.80
N ASP A 428 7.84 -32.55 1.79
CA ASP A 428 7.70 -33.58 2.84
C ASP A 428 8.75 -33.44 3.97
N GLY A 429 9.64 -32.46 3.85
CA GLY A 429 10.68 -32.16 4.82
C GLY A 429 11.94 -33.03 4.66
N GLN A 430 12.07 -33.79 3.57
CA GLN A 430 13.21 -34.65 3.27
C GLN A 430 13.66 -34.49 1.82
N ALA A 431 14.89 -34.04 1.59
CA ALA A 431 15.48 -34.06 0.25
C ALA A 431 15.90 -35.49 -0.13
N ASN A 432 15.10 -36.18 -0.93
CA ASN A 432 15.27 -37.62 -1.18
C ASN A 432 14.98 -38.03 -2.64
N ASN A 433 14.86 -39.35 -2.89
CA ASN A 433 14.70 -39.87 -4.25
C ASN A 433 13.37 -39.46 -4.91
N PRO A 434 12.21 -39.46 -4.23
CA PRO A 434 10.99 -38.83 -4.71
C PRO A 434 11.19 -37.44 -5.33
N ASP A 435 11.83 -36.49 -4.65
CA ASP A 435 12.11 -35.14 -5.19
C ASP A 435 12.80 -35.19 -6.55
N LYS A 436 13.81 -36.04 -6.64
CA LYS A 436 14.63 -36.19 -7.84
C LYS A 436 13.87 -36.90 -8.95
N ASN A 437 13.34 -38.08 -8.66
CA ASN A 437 12.85 -39.01 -9.68
C ASN A 437 11.46 -38.62 -10.16
N ASP A 438 10.59 -38.17 -9.25
CA ASP A 438 9.16 -38.00 -9.53
C ASP A 438 8.84 -36.56 -9.95
N TYR A 439 9.73 -35.61 -9.65
CA TYR A 439 9.52 -34.18 -9.94
C TYR A 439 10.64 -33.58 -10.78
N TRP A 440 11.87 -33.48 -10.25
CA TRP A 440 12.96 -32.80 -10.96
C TRP A 440 13.28 -33.45 -12.32
N PHE A 441 13.50 -34.76 -12.36
CA PHE A 441 13.78 -35.48 -13.62
C PHE A 441 12.61 -35.43 -14.61
N GLU A 442 11.38 -35.59 -14.12
CA GLU A 442 10.17 -35.57 -14.96
C GLU A 442 9.93 -34.20 -15.60
N ASN A 443 10.36 -33.12 -14.92
CA ASN A 443 10.16 -31.75 -15.39
C ASN A 443 11.39 -31.13 -16.08
N LEU A 444 12.47 -31.90 -16.30
CA LEU A 444 13.67 -31.40 -16.98
C LEU A 444 13.33 -30.76 -18.34
N GLY A 445 13.90 -29.57 -18.57
CA GLY A 445 13.72 -28.79 -19.79
C GLY A 445 12.50 -27.88 -19.78
N LYS A 446 11.69 -27.87 -18.71
CA LYS A 446 10.67 -26.84 -18.52
C LYS A 446 11.29 -25.54 -18.04
N GLU A 447 10.70 -24.43 -18.46
CA GLU A 447 11.17 -23.08 -18.14
C GLU A 447 9.99 -22.15 -17.86
N SER A 448 10.24 -21.12 -17.06
CA SER A 448 9.30 -20.05 -16.76
C SER A 448 8.81 -19.41 -18.05
N GLN A 449 7.52 -19.14 -18.09
CA GLN A 449 6.92 -18.39 -19.19
C GLN A 449 6.65 -16.93 -18.78
N VAL A 450 6.91 -16.57 -17.52
CA VAL A 450 6.69 -15.21 -17.01
C VAL A 450 7.58 -14.23 -17.79
N PRO A 451 7.03 -13.12 -18.32
CA PRO A 451 7.85 -12.12 -19.01
C PRO A 451 8.88 -11.48 -18.06
N GLU A 452 10.11 -11.35 -18.55
CA GLU A 452 11.26 -10.74 -17.87
C GLU A 452 11.71 -9.43 -18.53
#